data_AF-A0A356L3P8-F1
#
_entry.id   AF-A0A356L3P8-F1
#
_cell.length_a   1.000
_cell.length_b   1.000
_cell.length_c   1.000
_cell.angle_alpha   90.00
_cell.angle_beta   90.00
_cell.angle_gamma   90.00
#
_symmetry.space_group_name_H-M   'P 1'
#
loop_
_entity.id
_entity.type
_entity.pdbx_description
1 polymer ?
#
loop_
_entity_poly.entity_id
_entity_poly.type
_entity_poly.pdbx_seq_one_letter_code
_entity_poly.pdbx_strand_id
1 'polypeptide(L)'
;MKTENHEVKPPEEKKPQEKARPEEKEELDQENLDHLVDEIKEQLDDESEEIRVVRINPKKPSWKSRLLDNALSFIFDALLVVSLNGYLKYAESNIWNLLLLSLMFSVIDLILRRLVSRYFFKLMISSLGTIMIPLMIISFILAWLIIPRVEPNSNGQVMIFFVVFIIARSIMRILFLGKNKIIEIRKVKK
;
A
#
# COMPACT_ATOMS: atom_id res chain seq x y z
N MET A 1 -19.41 -71.05 38.63
CA MET A 1 -19.68 -69.82 39.42
C MET A 1 -19.17 -68.64 38.59
N LYS A 2 -20.13 -67.80 38.14
CA LYS A 2 -20.03 -66.43 37.61
C LYS A 2 -18.83 -66.05 36.71
N THR A 3 -19.09 -66.17 35.41
CA THR A 3 -18.65 -65.28 34.34
C THR A 3 -19.05 -63.82 34.64
N GLU A 4 -18.12 -62.88 34.56
CA GLU A 4 -18.43 -61.46 34.42
C GLU A 4 -17.90 -60.94 33.08
N ASN A 5 -18.86 -60.49 32.29
CA ASN A 5 -18.73 -59.86 30.99
C ASN A 5 -18.05 -58.49 31.16
N HIS A 6 -16.96 -58.25 30.43
CA HIS A 6 -16.59 -56.89 30.09
C HIS A 6 -17.10 -56.56 28.68
N GLU A 7 -18.05 -55.64 28.70
CA GLU A 7 -18.84 -55.13 27.60
C GLU A 7 -17.95 -54.37 26.62
N VAL A 8 -17.92 -54.86 25.39
CA VAL A 8 -17.29 -54.20 24.24
C VAL A 8 -18.15 -52.99 23.86
N LYS A 9 -17.63 -51.77 24.04
CA LYS A 9 -18.18 -50.57 23.39
C LYS A 9 -17.46 -50.33 22.05
N PRO A 10 -18.20 -50.12 20.95
CA PRO A 10 -17.67 -49.92 19.60
C PRO A 10 -16.95 -48.56 19.44
N PRO A 11 -16.13 -48.41 18.39
CA PRO A 11 -15.16 -47.32 18.26
C PRO A 11 -15.84 -45.98 17.96
N GLU A 12 -15.50 -44.94 18.72
CA GLU A 12 -15.85 -43.56 18.37
C GLU A 12 -15.04 -43.15 17.12
N GLU A 13 -15.76 -43.02 16.01
CA GLU A 13 -15.34 -42.32 14.81
C GLU A 13 -14.85 -40.91 15.17
N LYS A 14 -13.53 -40.71 15.11
CA LYS A 14 -12.95 -39.38 15.03
C LYS A 14 -13.34 -38.78 13.67
N LYS A 15 -14.43 -38.00 13.67
CA LYS A 15 -14.80 -37.11 12.58
C LYS A 15 -13.57 -36.28 12.16
N PRO A 16 -13.31 -36.13 10.84
CA PRO A 16 -12.29 -35.20 10.37
C PRO A 16 -12.70 -33.81 10.80
N GLN A 17 -11.89 -33.16 11.64
CA GLN A 17 -11.98 -31.71 11.83
C GLN A 17 -11.71 -31.07 10.47
N GLU A 18 -12.82 -30.64 9.88
CA GLU A 18 -12.94 -29.74 8.75
C GLU A 18 -11.89 -28.64 8.89
N LYS A 19 -10.92 -28.64 7.99
CA LYS A 19 -9.99 -27.54 7.78
C LYS A 19 -10.85 -26.31 7.50
N ALA A 20 -11.08 -25.48 8.50
CA ALA A 20 -11.47 -24.10 8.30
C ALA A 20 -10.44 -23.51 7.34
N ARG A 21 -10.83 -23.28 6.10
CA ARG A 21 -10.06 -22.52 5.11
C ARG A 21 -10.02 -21.07 5.61
N PRO A 22 -8.88 -20.50 6.00
CA PRO A 22 -8.71 -19.08 5.79
C PRO A 22 -8.12 -18.88 4.38
N GLU A 23 -8.34 -17.70 3.81
CA GLU A 23 -7.61 -17.18 2.64
C GLU A 23 -8.21 -17.37 1.24
N GLU A 24 -9.53 -17.21 1.07
CA GLU A 24 -10.10 -16.73 -0.20
C GLU A 24 -10.31 -15.21 -0.14
N LYS A 25 -9.23 -14.40 -0.03
CA LYS A 25 -9.31 -12.92 -0.21
C LYS A 25 -8.07 -12.26 -0.87
N GLU A 26 -7.14 -13.02 -1.44
CA GLU A 26 -6.00 -12.45 -2.19
C GLU A 26 -5.92 -12.89 -3.68
N GLU A 27 -6.85 -13.70 -4.19
CA GLU A 27 -6.80 -14.20 -5.58
C GLU A 27 -7.22 -13.14 -6.63
N LEU A 28 -7.97 -12.11 -6.22
CA LEU A 28 -8.43 -11.05 -7.13
C LEU A 28 -7.32 -10.09 -7.61
N ASP A 29 -6.12 -10.12 -7.02
CA ASP A 29 -4.99 -9.29 -7.48
C ASP A 29 -4.12 -10.02 -8.53
N GLN A 30 -4.10 -11.35 -8.54
CA GLN A 30 -3.28 -12.14 -9.47
C GLN A 30 -4.01 -12.41 -10.79
N GLU A 31 -5.31 -12.75 -10.76
CA GLU A 31 -6.10 -12.99 -11.98
C GLU A 31 -6.15 -11.75 -12.89
N ASN A 32 -6.27 -10.55 -12.30
CA ASN A 32 -6.31 -9.31 -13.07
C ASN A 32 -4.94 -8.94 -13.68
N LEU A 33 -3.85 -9.36 -13.05
CA LEU A 33 -2.49 -9.19 -13.60
C LEU A 33 -2.24 -10.16 -14.75
N ASP A 34 -2.70 -11.41 -14.61
CA ASP A 34 -2.59 -12.41 -15.69
C ASP A 34 -3.41 -11.98 -16.91
N HIS A 35 -4.62 -11.42 -16.72
CA HIS A 35 -5.44 -10.87 -17.81
C HIS A 35 -4.80 -9.67 -18.51
N LEU A 36 -4.08 -8.80 -17.79
CA LEU A 36 -3.31 -7.69 -18.37
C LEU A 36 -2.08 -8.19 -19.15
N VAL A 37 -1.43 -9.24 -18.68
CA VAL A 37 -0.31 -9.88 -19.38
C VAL A 37 -0.78 -10.55 -20.67
N ASP A 38 -1.95 -11.18 -20.63
CA ASP A 38 -2.52 -11.84 -21.80
C ASP A 38 -3.07 -10.82 -22.82
N GLU A 39 -3.68 -9.71 -22.40
CA GLU A 39 -4.03 -8.59 -23.30
C GLU A 39 -2.79 -7.97 -23.98
N ILE A 40 -1.66 -7.86 -23.27
CA ILE A 40 -0.41 -7.34 -23.84
C ILE A 40 0.20 -8.34 -24.82
N LYS A 41 0.14 -9.65 -24.54
CA LYS A 41 0.61 -10.68 -25.47
C LYS A 41 -0.22 -10.71 -26.75
N GLU A 42 -1.55 -10.61 -26.63
CA GLU A 42 -2.45 -10.62 -27.78
C GLU A 42 -2.25 -9.39 -28.69
N GLN A 43 -1.82 -8.26 -28.13
CA GLN A 43 -1.46 -7.06 -28.90
C GLN A 43 -0.04 -7.09 -29.50
N LEU A 44 0.85 -7.97 -29.02
CA LEU A 44 2.24 -8.08 -29.49
C LEU A 44 2.48 -9.29 -30.41
N ASP A 45 1.47 -10.13 -30.67
CA ASP A 45 1.61 -11.38 -31.43
C ASP A 45 1.87 -11.19 -32.95
N ASP A 46 2.12 -9.96 -33.40
CA ASP A 46 2.45 -9.64 -34.80
C ASP A 46 3.97 -9.47 -35.07
N GLU A 47 4.83 -9.50 -34.05
CA GLU A 47 6.29 -9.51 -34.25
C GLU A 47 6.98 -10.63 -33.46
N SER A 48 7.61 -11.51 -34.20
CA SER A 48 8.22 -12.78 -33.80
C SER A 48 9.52 -12.62 -33.01
N GLU A 49 9.45 -12.04 -31.81
CA GLU A 49 10.53 -12.06 -30.82
C GLU A 49 10.13 -12.90 -29.59
N GLU A 50 11.00 -13.84 -29.18
CA GLU A 50 10.82 -14.69 -28.00
C GLU A 50 10.55 -13.85 -26.73
N ILE A 51 9.28 -13.70 -26.35
CA ILE A 51 8.89 -13.00 -25.14
C ILE A 51 9.32 -13.82 -23.92
N ARG A 52 10.46 -13.46 -23.31
CA ARG A 52 10.86 -13.96 -21.99
C ARG A 52 9.92 -13.40 -20.93
N VAL A 53 8.87 -14.16 -20.61
CA VAL A 53 7.99 -13.85 -19.46
C VAL A 53 8.74 -14.15 -18.17
N VAL A 54 9.33 -13.12 -17.57
CA VAL A 54 9.95 -13.20 -16.24
C VAL A 54 8.83 -13.17 -15.21
N ARG A 55 8.44 -14.34 -14.69
CA ARG A 55 7.55 -14.41 -13.51
C ARG A 55 8.29 -13.85 -12.30
N ILE A 56 7.99 -12.61 -11.94
CA ILE A 56 8.38 -12.03 -10.67
C ILE A 56 7.51 -12.72 -9.62
N ASN A 57 8.10 -13.52 -8.73
CA ASN A 57 7.43 -13.94 -7.50
C ASN A 57 7.69 -12.88 -6.43
N PRO A 58 6.83 -11.86 -6.26
CA PRO A 58 7.01 -10.90 -5.19
C PRO A 58 6.91 -11.66 -3.86
N LYS A 59 7.98 -11.65 -3.06
CA LYS A 59 7.91 -12.11 -1.68
C LYS A 59 6.82 -11.28 -0.99
N LYS A 60 5.71 -11.92 -0.60
CA LYS A 60 4.59 -11.22 0.04
C LYS A 60 5.14 -10.41 1.22
N PRO A 61 4.97 -9.07 1.24
CA PRO A 61 5.50 -8.26 2.32
C PRO A 61 4.83 -8.66 3.63
N SER A 62 5.64 -9.02 4.63
CA SER A 62 5.17 -9.39 5.96
C SER A 62 4.37 -8.23 6.58
N TRP A 63 3.40 -8.52 7.45
CA TRP A 63 2.70 -7.47 8.21
C TRP A 63 3.68 -6.54 8.96
N LYS A 64 4.77 -7.10 9.50
CA LYS A 64 5.84 -6.35 10.17
C LYS A 64 6.51 -5.35 9.22
N SER A 65 6.83 -5.77 7.99
CA SER A 65 7.44 -4.86 7.01
C SER A 65 6.46 -3.78 6.58
N ARG A 66 5.17 -4.11 6.37
CA ARG A 66 4.14 -3.10 6.06
C ARG A 66 4.01 -2.06 7.18
N LEU A 67 4.03 -2.50 8.44
CA LEU A 67 3.97 -1.59 9.59
C LEU A 67 5.22 -0.69 9.66
N LEU A 68 6.40 -1.25 9.44
CA LEU A 68 7.66 -0.51 9.44
C LEU A 68 7.71 0.53 8.31
N ASP A 69 7.28 0.14 7.10
CA ASP A 69 7.22 1.03 5.94
C ASP A 69 6.27 2.21 6.20
N ASN A 70 5.11 1.94 6.80
CA ASN A 70 4.16 2.99 7.18
C ASN A 70 4.72 3.91 8.27
N ALA A 71 5.37 3.34 9.31
CA ALA A 71 5.98 4.12 10.37
C ALA A 71 7.10 5.03 9.85
N LEU A 72 7.99 4.50 8.99
CA LEU A 72 9.03 5.28 8.34
C LEU A 72 8.44 6.37 7.46
N SER A 73 7.45 6.04 6.62
CA SER A 73 6.78 7.04 5.77
C SER A 73 6.18 8.16 6.60
N PHE A 74 5.58 7.86 7.74
CA PHE A 74 5.03 8.85 8.65
C PHE A 74 6.13 9.74 9.25
N ILE A 75 7.22 9.16 9.74
CA ILE A 75 8.35 9.93 10.28
C ILE A 75 8.91 10.88 9.22
N PHE A 76 9.06 10.42 7.98
CA PHE A 76 9.52 11.26 6.87
C PHE A 76 8.55 12.38 6.54
N ASP A 77 7.24 12.12 6.55
CA ASP A 77 6.23 13.17 6.36
C ASP A 77 6.32 14.22 7.46
N ALA A 78 6.45 13.80 8.72
CA ALA A 78 6.56 14.69 9.86
C ALA A 78 7.83 15.56 9.75
N LEU A 79 8.96 14.93 9.40
CA LEU A 79 10.22 15.65 9.17
C LEU A 79 10.10 16.64 8.01
N LEU A 80 9.46 16.27 6.90
CA LEU A 80 9.23 17.19 5.79
C LEU A 80 8.36 18.37 6.19
N VAL A 81 7.24 18.12 6.87
CA VAL A 81 6.33 19.18 7.33
C VAL A 81 7.06 20.17 8.23
N VAL A 82 7.81 19.67 9.22
CA VAL A 82 8.57 20.51 10.15
C VAL A 82 9.69 21.26 9.44
N SER A 83 10.47 20.58 8.60
CA SER A 83 11.61 21.19 7.88
C SER A 83 11.15 22.26 6.90
N LEU A 84 10.09 21.98 6.14
CA LEU A 84 9.51 22.93 5.20
C LEU A 84 8.86 24.12 5.92
N ASN A 85 8.23 23.91 7.09
CA ASN A 85 7.76 25.04 7.87
C ASN A 85 8.91 25.92 8.39
N GLY A 86 10.03 25.31 8.82
CA GLY A 86 11.22 26.06 9.24
C GLY A 86 11.80 26.93 8.12
N TYR A 87 11.74 26.46 6.87
CA TYR A 87 12.29 27.18 5.71
C TYR A 87 11.30 28.21 5.11
N LEU A 88 10.07 27.78 4.82
CA LEU A 88 9.07 28.59 4.13
C LEU A 88 8.25 29.46 5.09
N LYS A 89 8.26 29.15 6.40
CA LYS A 89 7.38 29.75 7.41
C LYS A 89 5.93 29.82 6.90
N TYR A 90 5.44 28.72 6.33
CA TYR A 90 4.14 28.72 5.67
C TYR A 90 2.99 28.85 6.68
N ALA A 91 3.20 28.45 7.94
CA ALA A 91 2.23 28.60 9.02
C ALA A 91 2.88 29.08 10.33
N GLU A 92 2.26 30.06 10.98
CA GLU A 92 2.56 30.48 12.36
C GLU A 92 1.90 29.50 13.32
N SER A 93 2.56 28.36 13.56
CA SER A 93 1.99 27.28 14.35
C SER A 93 3.04 26.59 15.20
N ASN A 94 2.61 26.16 16.39
CA ASN A 94 3.44 25.36 17.28
C ASN A 94 3.82 24.04 16.59
N ILE A 95 5.02 23.54 16.89
CA ILE A 95 5.51 22.28 16.31
C ILE A 95 4.56 21.10 16.55
N TRP A 96 3.85 21.10 17.68
CA TRP A 96 2.81 20.12 18.00
C TRP A 96 1.64 20.14 17.02
N ASN A 97 1.21 21.31 16.55
CA ASN A 97 0.13 21.43 15.55
C ASN A 97 0.61 20.92 14.19
N LEU A 98 1.88 21.17 13.84
CA LEU A 98 2.49 20.67 12.60
C LEU A 98 2.65 19.15 12.60
N LEU A 99 3.05 18.57 13.74
CA LEU A 99 3.10 17.13 13.93
C LEU A 99 1.70 16.50 13.86
N LEU A 100 0.71 17.14 14.48
CA LEU A 100 -0.68 16.70 14.39
C LEU A 100 -1.20 16.79 12.95
N LEU A 101 -0.83 17.84 12.20
CA LEU A 101 -1.14 17.98 10.77
C LEU A 101 -0.54 16.85 9.96
N SER A 102 0.73 16.54 10.17
CA SER A 102 1.38 15.40 9.52
C SER A 102 0.66 14.09 9.86
N LEU A 103 0.29 13.87 11.13
CA LEU A 103 -0.42 12.66 11.56
C LEU A 103 -1.79 12.55 10.91
N MET A 104 -2.60 13.59 10.94
CA MET A 104 -3.92 13.60 10.32
C MET A 104 -3.82 13.43 8.81
N PHE A 105 -2.87 14.12 8.17
CA PHE A 105 -2.58 13.95 6.76
C PHE A 105 -2.27 12.49 6.41
N SER A 106 -1.34 11.84 7.13
CA SER A 106 -0.96 10.46 6.85
C SER A 106 -2.11 9.47 7.09
N VAL A 107 -2.93 9.69 8.13
CA VAL A 107 -4.10 8.85 8.40
C VAL A 107 -5.15 8.99 7.29
N ILE A 108 -5.47 10.21 6.88
CA ILE A 108 -6.45 10.49 5.82
C ILE A 108 -5.95 9.96 4.47
N ASP A 109 -4.67 10.20 4.14
CA ASP A 109 -4.03 9.67 2.93
C ASP A 109 -4.10 8.13 2.90
N LEU A 110 -3.84 7.46 4.03
CA LEU A 110 -3.96 6.00 4.12
C LEU A 110 -5.39 5.52 3.87
N ILE A 111 -6.38 6.16 4.50
CA ILE A 111 -7.80 5.80 4.35
C ILE A 111 -8.24 5.99 2.90
N LEU A 112 -7.96 7.15 2.30
CA LEU A 112 -8.33 7.46 0.92
C LEU A 112 -7.63 6.53 -0.07
N ARG A 113 -6.34 6.25 0.11
CA ARG A 113 -5.62 5.28 -0.73
C ARG A 113 -6.27 3.91 -0.68
N ARG A 114 -6.65 3.46 0.52
CA ARG A 114 -7.29 2.15 0.71
C ARG A 114 -8.69 2.09 0.10
N LEU A 115 -9.41 3.21 0.13
CA LEU A 115 -10.71 3.35 -0.51
C LEU A 115 -10.55 3.29 -2.04
N VAL A 116 -9.62 4.07 -2.61
CA VAL A 116 -9.36 4.06 -4.06
C VAL A 116 -8.81 2.72 -4.53
N SER A 117 -7.90 2.08 -3.78
CA SER A 117 -7.39 0.75 -4.15
C SER A 117 -8.48 -0.31 -4.15
N ARG A 118 -9.49 -0.19 -3.28
CA ARG A 118 -10.56 -1.18 -3.16
C ARG A 118 -11.66 -1.01 -4.20
N TYR A 119 -12.08 0.24 -4.47
CA TYR A 119 -13.23 0.51 -5.36
C TYR A 119 -12.81 0.90 -6.78
N PHE A 120 -11.59 1.41 -6.97
CA PHE A 120 -11.13 2.01 -8.22
C PHE A 120 -9.76 1.45 -8.64
N PHE A 121 -9.54 0.16 -8.45
CA PHE A 121 -8.27 -0.51 -8.80
C PHE A 121 -7.89 -0.32 -10.28
N LYS A 122 -8.86 -0.47 -11.20
CA LYS A 122 -8.65 -0.26 -12.64
C LYS A 122 -8.16 1.15 -12.97
N LEU A 123 -8.69 2.18 -12.30
CA LEU A 123 -8.23 3.57 -12.43
C LEU A 123 -6.81 3.77 -11.89
N MET A 124 -6.45 3.07 -10.81
CA MET A 124 -5.10 3.14 -10.24
C MET A 124 -4.05 2.59 -11.21
N ILE A 125 -4.34 1.45 -11.84
CA ILE A 125 -3.46 0.85 -12.85
C ILE A 125 -3.42 1.73 -14.10
N SER A 126 -4.59 2.13 -14.64
CA SER A 126 -4.68 2.92 -15.86
C SER A 126 -4.00 4.28 -15.75
N SER A 127 -3.99 4.89 -14.55
CA SER A 127 -3.32 6.17 -14.31
C SER A 127 -1.83 6.05 -13.97
N LEU A 128 -1.25 4.82 -13.97
CA LEU A 128 0.11 4.55 -13.49
C LEU A 128 0.37 5.12 -12.09
N GLY A 129 -0.67 5.19 -11.25
CA GLY A 129 -0.59 5.78 -9.92
C GLY A 129 -0.63 7.33 -9.88
N THR A 130 -0.79 8.02 -11.00
CA THR A 130 -0.95 9.48 -11.05
C THR A 130 -2.17 9.96 -10.26
N ILE A 131 -3.21 9.11 -10.15
CA ILE A 131 -4.39 9.36 -9.30
C ILE A 131 -4.05 9.59 -7.82
N MET A 132 -2.85 9.20 -7.38
CA MET A 132 -2.37 9.46 -6.01
C MET A 132 -2.11 10.94 -5.74
N ILE A 133 -1.80 11.75 -6.77
CA ILE A 133 -1.54 13.19 -6.63
C ILE A 133 -2.78 13.96 -6.15
N PRO A 134 -3.94 13.91 -6.86
CA PRO A 134 -5.15 14.59 -6.39
C PRO A 134 -5.62 14.04 -5.05
N LEU A 135 -5.39 12.75 -4.77
CA LEU A 135 -5.72 12.14 -3.48
C LEU A 135 -4.89 12.74 -2.33
N MET A 136 -3.60 13.02 -2.55
CA MET A 136 -2.76 13.74 -1.58
C MET A 136 -3.24 15.18 -1.35
N ILE A 137 -3.69 15.88 -2.40
CA ILE A 137 -4.27 17.23 -2.28
C ILE A 137 -5.49 17.19 -1.37
N ILE A 138 -6.43 16.29 -1.66
CA ILE A 138 -7.65 16.12 -0.87
C ILE A 138 -7.31 15.77 0.59
N SER A 139 -6.34 14.87 0.79
CA SER A 139 -5.91 14.47 2.14
C SER A 139 -5.36 15.64 2.95
N PHE A 140 -4.57 16.50 2.31
CA PHE A 140 -4.00 17.68 2.94
C PHE A 140 -5.08 18.70 3.32
N ILE A 141 -6.01 18.99 2.40
CA ILE A 141 -7.12 19.91 2.65
C ILE A 141 -7.98 19.41 3.82
N LEU A 142 -8.31 18.12 3.85
CA LEU A 142 -9.08 17.53 4.95
C LEU A 142 -8.31 17.59 6.28
N ALA A 143 -7.01 17.27 6.27
CA ALA A 143 -6.18 17.36 7.47
C ALA A 143 -6.11 18.80 8.01
N TRP A 144 -6.02 19.77 7.12
CA TRP A 144 -6.00 21.18 7.45
C TRP A 144 -7.33 21.65 8.05
N LEU A 145 -8.47 21.25 7.46
CA LEU A 145 -9.81 21.56 8.00
C LEU A 145 -10.04 20.99 9.40
N ILE A 146 -9.46 19.82 9.70
CA ILE A 146 -9.57 19.18 11.01
C ILE A 146 -8.70 19.87 12.06
N ILE A 147 -7.63 20.56 11.65
CA ILE A 147 -6.69 21.23 12.55
C ILE A 147 -6.73 22.74 12.27
N PRO A 148 -7.73 23.45 12.83
CA PRO A 148 -7.94 24.87 12.55
C PRO A 148 -6.82 25.78 13.07
N ARG A 149 -5.88 25.24 13.87
CA ARG A 149 -4.76 26.00 14.44
C ARG A 149 -3.53 26.12 13.53
N VAL A 150 -3.64 25.67 12.27
CA VAL A 150 -2.60 25.86 11.25
C VAL A 150 -3.08 26.96 10.31
N GLU A 151 -2.76 28.20 10.64
CA GLU A 151 -3.12 29.35 9.80
C GLU A 151 -1.96 29.67 8.84
N PRO A 152 -2.21 29.66 7.52
CA PRO A 152 -1.19 29.96 6.56
C PRO A 152 -0.91 31.45 6.47
N ASN A 153 0.37 31.81 6.42
CA ASN A 153 0.81 33.20 6.28
C ASN A 153 0.56 33.73 4.87
N SER A 154 0.64 32.86 3.87
CA SER A 154 0.41 33.20 2.47
C SER A 154 -0.02 31.98 1.67
N ASN A 155 -1.06 32.12 0.85
CA ASN A 155 -1.51 31.08 -0.07
C ASN A 155 -0.39 30.62 -1.03
N GLY A 156 0.50 31.54 -1.43
CA GLY A 156 1.64 31.20 -2.29
C GLY A 156 2.65 30.30 -1.59
N GLN A 157 2.93 30.56 -0.31
CA GLN A 157 3.83 29.71 0.48
C GLN A 157 3.25 28.32 0.71
N VAL A 158 1.93 28.20 0.91
CA VAL A 158 1.24 26.90 1.02
C VAL A 158 1.33 26.13 -0.28
N MET A 159 1.14 26.78 -1.43
CA MET A 159 1.30 26.11 -2.73
C MET A 159 2.73 25.61 -2.95
N ILE A 160 3.74 26.45 -2.66
CA ILE A 160 5.15 26.06 -2.78
C ILE A 160 5.46 24.91 -1.83
N PHE A 161 5.03 25.01 -0.57
CA PHE A 161 5.14 23.93 0.42
C PHE A 161 4.59 22.62 -0.14
N PHE A 162 3.39 22.66 -0.72
CA PHE A 162 2.70 21.48 -1.19
C PHE A 162 3.39 20.85 -2.41
N VAL A 163 3.84 21.66 -3.36
CA VAL A 163 4.61 21.18 -4.54
C VAL A 163 5.91 20.52 -4.09
N VAL A 164 6.68 21.19 -3.24
CA VAL A 164 7.95 20.64 -2.72
C VAL A 164 7.70 19.37 -1.92
N PHE A 165 6.65 19.36 -1.09
CA PHE A 165 6.27 18.20 -0.30
C PHE A 165 5.93 16.99 -1.18
N ILE A 166 5.12 17.15 -2.24
CA ILE A 166 4.80 16.07 -3.18
C ILE A 166 6.06 15.53 -3.85
N ILE A 167 6.93 16.41 -4.35
CA ILE A 167 8.14 16.02 -5.05
C ILE A 167 9.06 15.23 -4.10
N ALA A 168 9.31 15.77 -2.90
CA ALA A 168 10.14 15.14 -1.90
C ALA A 168 9.58 13.77 -1.46
N ARG A 169 8.26 13.70 -1.21
CA ARG A 169 7.55 12.45 -0.88
C ARG A 169 7.66 11.42 -2.01
N SER A 170 7.55 11.85 -3.26
CA SER A 170 7.66 10.96 -4.44
C SER A 170 9.08 10.40 -4.57
N ILE A 171 10.10 11.25 -4.43
CA ILE A 171 11.51 10.83 -4.45
C ILE A 171 11.77 9.82 -3.32
N MET A 172 11.34 10.12 -2.09
CA MET A 172 11.50 9.19 -0.97
C MET A 172 10.82 7.86 -1.26
N ARG A 173 9.58 7.87 -1.75
CA ARG A 173 8.87 6.65 -2.11
C ARG A 173 9.65 5.82 -3.12
N ILE A 174 10.21 6.42 -4.17
CA ILE A 174 11.02 5.70 -5.16
C ILE A 174 12.25 5.07 -4.50
N LEU A 175 12.95 5.83 -3.65
CA LEU A 175 14.16 5.35 -2.95
C LEU A 175 13.88 4.22 -1.95
N PHE A 176 12.71 4.22 -1.29
CA PHE A 176 12.34 3.21 -0.29
C PHE A 176 11.62 1.99 -0.89
N LEU A 177 10.68 2.17 -1.82
CA LEU A 177 9.94 1.07 -2.44
C LEU A 177 10.76 0.32 -3.50
N GLY A 178 11.81 0.95 -4.07
CA GLY A 178 12.67 0.32 -5.07
C GLY A 178 13.51 -0.85 -4.55
N LYS A 179 13.66 -1.01 -3.24
CA LYS A 179 14.63 -1.96 -2.65
C LYS A 179 14.09 -3.39 -2.46
N ASN A 180 12.79 -3.63 -2.56
CA ASN A 180 12.17 -4.92 -2.22
C ASN A 180 11.78 -5.80 -3.44
N LYS A 181 12.09 -5.38 -4.68
CA LYS A 181 11.87 -6.21 -5.87
C LYS A 181 13.16 -6.96 -6.22
N ILE A 182 13.45 -8.04 -5.52
CA ILE A 182 14.48 -8.99 -5.96
C ILE A 182 13.90 -9.72 -7.18
N ILE A 183 14.39 -9.37 -8.38
CA ILE A 183 14.05 -10.07 -9.62
C ILE A 183 14.85 -11.37 -9.61
N GLU A 184 14.23 -12.46 -9.18
CA GLU A 184 14.82 -13.79 -9.31
C GLU A 184 14.67 -14.25 -10.78
N ILE A 185 15.75 -14.13 -11.56
CA ILE A 185 15.77 -14.59 -12.96
C ILE A 185 16.00 -16.11 -12.95
N ARG A 186 14.94 -16.91 -12.99
CA ARG A 186 15.06 -18.34 -13.35
C ARG A 186 15.08 -18.50 -14.86
N LYS A 187 16.21 -18.98 -15.40
CA LYS A 187 16.28 -19.47 -16.78
C LYS A 187 15.46 -20.76 -16.87
N VAL A 188 14.37 -20.74 -17.64
CA VAL A 188 13.71 -21.98 -18.08
C VAL A 188 14.60 -22.60 -19.15
N LYS A 189 15.15 -23.78 -18.87
CA LYS A 189 15.86 -24.58 -19.88
C LYS A 189 14.83 -25.53 -20.51
N LYS A 190 14.85 -25.55 -21.84
CA LYS A 190 14.08 -26.36 -22.80
C LYS A 190 13.38 -27.58 -22.24
#